data_AF-A0AB39NZB9-F1
#
_entry.id   AF-A0AB39NZB9-F1
#
_cell.length_a   1.000
_cell.length_b   1.000
_cell.length_c   1.000
_cell.angle_alpha   90.00
_cell.angle_beta   90.00
_cell.angle_gamma   90.00
#
_symmetry.space_group_name_H-M   'P 1'
#
loop_
_entity.id
_entity.type
_entity.pdbx_description
1 polymer ?
#
loop_
_entity_poly.entity_id
_entity_poly.type
_entity_poly.pdbx_seq_one_letter_code
_entity_poly.pdbx_strand_id
1 'polypeptide(L)'
;MDQVGALIGPLVVAGVLALTGGDYGPALGVLAVPAVAVLGLLVWLRARVPDPEAYERELTPSATAVTAEGRLPAAFWTYAAFTAATTAGFATFGVLSYHLVVRHLMATAWVPVLYAAAMVVDAIAALATGWFYDRVGARVLVVLPLLAAVVPALAFTDTVGLAVAGSLVWGAAMGVQESTLRATVADLVPSGRRATAYGVFAGVVGAASVVGGMLTGALYGSSIPLLIAVVVAIQVTALILLATLRNRLS
;
A
#
# COMPACT_ATOMS: atom_id res chain seq x y z
N MET A 1 -5.50 -5.19 -13.73
CA MET A 1 -4.27 -5.58 -14.50
C MET A 1 -3.03 -5.50 -13.60
N ASP A 2 -2.98 -4.50 -12.70
CA ASP A 2 -2.13 -4.42 -11.51
C ASP A 2 -1.87 -5.74 -10.77
N GLN A 3 -2.91 -6.47 -10.36
CA GLN A 3 -2.77 -7.66 -9.50
C GLN A 3 -2.04 -8.84 -10.16
N VAL A 4 -2.16 -8.98 -11.49
CA VAL A 4 -1.45 -10.03 -12.25
C VAL A 4 0.05 -9.77 -12.25
N GLY A 5 0.47 -8.52 -12.42
CA GLY A 5 1.88 -8.13 -12.33
C GLY A 5 2.45 -8.29 -10.92
N ALA A 6 1.66 -7.90 -9.90
CA ALA A 6 2.01 -8.05 -8.49
C ALA A 6 2.19 -9.52 -8.06
N LEU A 7 1.56 -10.46 -8.76
CA LEU A 7 1.72 -11.90 -8.54
C LEU A 7 2.87 -12.50 -9.37
N ILE A 8 2.88 -12.26 -10.68
CA ILE A 8 3.81 -12.91 -11.61
C ILE A 8 5.24 -12.41 -11.38
N GLY A 9 5.45 -11.11 -11.14
CA GLY A 9 6.78 -10.53 -10.96
C GLY A 9 7.57 -11.21 -9.84
N PRO A 10 7.05 -11.27 -8.60
CA PRO A 10 7.71 -11.96 -7.49
C PRO A 10 7.93 -13.46 -7.75
N LEU A 11 6.98 -14.15 -8.40
CA LEU A 11 7.14 -15.58 -8.71
C LEU A 11 8.27 -15.83 -9.72
N VAL A 12 8.44 -14.96 -10.72
CA VAL A 12 9.58 -15.01 -11.63
C VAL A 12 10.89 -14.79 -10.86
N VAL A 13 10.93 -13.80 -9.96
CA VAL A 13 12.11 -13.54 -9.10
C VAL A 13 12.43 -14.75 -8.23
N ALA A 14 11.43 -15.39 -7.61
CA ALA A 14 11.61 -16.60 -6.83
C ALA A 14 12.23 -17.74 -7.66
N GLY A 15 11.72 -17.95 -8.88
CA GLY A 15 12.25 -18.96 -9.80
C GLY A 15 13.72 -18.71 -10.14
N VAL A 16 14.08 -17.46 -10.46
CA VAL A 16 15.48 -17.12 -10.78
C VAL A 16 16.37 -17.27 -9.55
N LEU A 17 15.98 -16.77 -8.37
CA LEU A 17 16.75 -16.94 -7.13
C LEU A 17 16.96 -18.41 -6.77
N ALA A 18 15.96 -19.27 -6.98
CA ALA A 18 16.09 -20.70 -6.74
C ALA A 18 17.10 -21.36 -7.69
N LEU A 19 17.12 -20.94 -8.96
CA LEU A 19 18.03 -21.46 -9.99
C LEU A 19 19.47 -20.93 -9.85
N THR A 20 19.64 -19.72 -9.30
CA THR A 20 20.96 -19.06 -9.16
C THR A 20 21.55 -19.19 -7.77
N GLY A 21 20.93 -19.95 -6.87
CA GLY A 21 21.42 -20.13 -5.50
C GLY A 21 21.33 -18.87 -4.63
N GLY A 22 20.38 -17.98 -4.93
CA GLY A 22 20.15 -16.74 -4.18
C GLY A 22 20.87 -15.51 -4.73
N ASP A 23 21.44 -15.57 -5.93
CA ASP A 23 22.05 -14.41 -6.58
C ASP A 23 20.98 -13.46 -7.12
N TYR A 24 20.95 -12.24 -6.56
CA TYR A 24 20.02 -11.17 -6.94
C TYR A 24 20.34 -10.55 -8.31
N GLY A 25 21.58 -10.62 -8.81
CA GLY A 25 21.98 -10.00 -10.07
C GLY A 25 21.16 -10.49 -11.26
N PRO A 26 21.14 -11.81 -11.54
CA PRO A 26 20.32 -12.39 -12.61
C PRO A 26 18.81 -12.15 -12.40
N ALA A 27 18.33 -12.21 -11.15
CA ALA A 27 16.91 -12.00 -10.83
C ALA A 27 16.46 -10.57 -11.18
N LEU A 28 17.28 -9.56 -10.86
CA LEU A 28 17.06 -8.17 -11.25
C LEU A 28 17.21 -7.97 -12.77
N GLY A 29 18.14 -8.69 -13.41
CA GLY A 29 18.33 -8.66 -14.86
C GLY A 29 17.08 -9.08 -15.65
N VAL A 30 16.39 -10.13 -15.18
CA VAL A 30 15.12 -10.58 -15.81
C VAL A 30 14.03 -9.52 -15.70
N LEU A 31 13.95 -8.79 -14.59
CA LEU A 31 12.99 -7.70 -14.41
C LEU A 31 13.28 -6.48 -15.31
N ALA A 32 14.49 -6.34 -15.84
CA ALA A 32 14.82 -5.27 -16.79
C ALA A 32 14.05 -5.44 -18.12
N VAL A 33 13.72 -6.67 -18.52
CA VAL A 33 13.01 -6.96 -19.78
C VAL A 33 11.63 -6.27 -19.84
N PRO A 34 10.70 -6.49 -18.88
CA PRO A 34 9.42 -5.78 -18.90
C PRO A 34 9.59 -4.26 -18.70
N ALA A 35 10.58 -3.81 -17.92
CA ALA A 35 10.84 -2.38 -17.74
C ALA A 35 11.24 -1.70 -19.07
N VAL A 36 12.15 -2.30 -19.83
CA VAL A 36 12.58 -1.81 -21.15
C VAL A 36 11.42 -1.86 -22.14
N ALA A 37 10.59 -2.91 -22.11
CA ALA A 37 9.41 -3.00 -22.98
C ALA A 37 8.41 -1.86 -22.72
N VAL A 38 8.15 -1.54 -21.45
CA VAL A 38 7.28 -0.40 -21.07
C VAL A 38 7.89 0.94 -21.50
N LEU A 39 9.19 1.14 -21.28
CA LEU A 39 9.87 2.36 -21.72
C LEU A 39 9.87 2.50 -23.24
N GLY A 40 10.10 1.41 -23.97
CA GLY A 40 10.05 1.37 -25.43
C GLY A 40 8.65 1.69 -25.96
N LEU A 41 7.61 1.11 -25.35
CA LEU A 41 6.22 1.42 -25.67
C LEU A 41 5.90 2.90 -25.41
N LEU A 42 6.37 3.45 -24.29
CA LEU A 42 6.15 4.85 -23.93
C LEU A 42 6.84 5.81 -24.91
N VAL A 43 8.08 5.51 -25.31
CA VAL A 43 8.79 6.28 -26.35
C VAL A 43 8.08 6.17 -27.69
N TRP A 44 7.61 4.97 -28.07
CA TRP A 44 6.87 4.75 -29.30
C TRP A 44 5.52 5.49 -29.31
N LEU A 45 4.78 5.46 -28.21
CA LEU A 45 3.54 6.22 -28.03
C LEU A 45 3.78 7.72 -28.10
N ARG A 46 4.81 8.23 -27.42
CA ARG A 46 5.20 9.65 -27.48
C ARG A 46 5.58 10.07 -28.90
N ALA A 47 6.23 9.20 -29.67
CA ALA A 47 6.59 9.47 -31.05
C ALA A 47 5.37 9.44 -32.01
N ARG A 48 4.39 8.56 -31.75
CA ARG A 48 3.18 8.44 -32.58
C ARG A 48 2.04 9.38 -32.21
N VAL A 49 2.01 9.84 -30.96
CA VAL A 49 1.02 10.78 -30.43
C VAL A 49 1.77 11.94 -29.78
N PRO A 50 2.36 12.86 -30.58
CA PRO A 50 3.16 13.97 -30.06
C PRO A 50 2.32 14.99 -29.28
N ASP A 51 1.02 15.08 -29.59
CA ASP A 51 0.05 15.95 -28.90
C ASP A 51 -1.11 15.11 -28.32
N PRO A 52 -0.90 14.44 -27.18
CA PRO A 52 -1.96 13.68 -26.49
C PRO A 52 -3.13 14.57 -26.07
N GLU A 53 -2.87 15.86 -25.78
CA GLU A 53 -3.89 16.81 -25.35
C GLU A 53 -4.92 17.12 -26.45
N ALA A 54 -4.56 16.95 -27.72
CA ALA A 54 -5.50 17.12 -28.84
C ALA A 54 -6.68 16.14 -28.76
N TYR A 55 -6.46 14.92 -28.26
CA TYR A 55 -7.51 13.91 -28.09
C TYR A 55 -8.43 14.20 -26.90
N GLU A 56 -7.94 14.87 -25.85
CA GLU A 56 -8.76 15.26 -24.68
C GLU A 56 -9.60 16.51 -24.94
N ARG A 57 -9.10 17.46 -25.75
CA ARG A 57 -9.82 18.68 -26.16
C ARG A 57 -11.05 18.38 -27.03
N GLU A 58 -11.01 17.35 -27.87
CA GLU A 58 -12.15 16.95 -28.70
C GLU A 58 -13.29 16.29 -27.90
N LEU A 59 -12.97 15.67 -26.76
CA LEU A 59 -13.93 14.98 -25.90
C LEU A 59 -14.57 15.89 -24.85
N THR A 60 -14.01 17.07 -24.61
CA THR A 60 -14.45 17.98 -23.56
C THR A 60 -14.73 19.37 -24.15
N PRO A 61 -15.99 19.73 -24.46
CA PRO A 61 -16.29 21.09 -24.91
C PRO A 61 -15.95 22.04 -23.77
N SER A 62 -14.87 22.82 -23.95
CA SER A 62 -14.27 23.74 -22.99
C SER A 62 -14.61 23.38 -21.55
N ALA A 63 -13.83 22.46 -20.96
CA ALA A 63 -13.65 22.48 -19.52
C ALA A 63 -13.11 23.87 -19.19
N THR A 64 -14.03 24.80 -18.89
CA THR A 64 -13.76 26.03 -18.20
C THR A 64 -12.74 25.65 -17.14
N ALA A 65 -11.59 26.33 -17.17
CA ALA A 65 -10.64 26.26 -16.07
C ALA A 65 -11.43 26.69 -14.84
N VAL A 66 -12.05 25.71 -14.16
CA VAL A 66 -12.75 25.94 -12.91
C VAL A 66 -11.60 26.33 -12.00
N THR A 67 -11.51 27.63 -11.77
CA THR A 67 -10.57 28.21 -10.84
C THR A 67 -10.73 27.42 -9.54
N ALA A 68 -9.68 26.66 -9.20
CA ALA A 68 -9.61 25.83 -8.01
C ALA A 68 -9.43 26.72 -6.76
N GLU A 69 -10.20 27.79 -6.67
CA GLU A 69 -10.23 28.73 -5.56
C GLU A 69 -11.08 28.15 -4.44
N GLY A 70 -10.48 27.23 -3.69
CA GLY A 70 -11.08 26.70 -2.47
C GLY A 70 -10.09 25.80 -1.74
N ARG A 71 -10.14 25.74 -0.41
CA ARG A 71 -9.31 24.81 0.39
C ARG A 71 -9.89 23.39 0.29
N LEU A 72 -9.08 22.35 0.47
CA LEU A 72 -9.60 20.97 0.58
C LEU A 72 -10.45 20.85 1.85
N PRO A 73 -11.54 20.04 1.85
CA PRO A 73 -12.45 19.92 2.99
C PRO A 73 -11.71 19.46 4.26
N ALA A 74 -12.18 19.90 5.44
CA ALA A 74 -11.61 19.46 6.71
C ALA A 74 -11.69 17.93 6.89
N ALA A 75 -12.75 17.30 6.37
CA ALA A 75 -12.92 15.84 6.37
C ALA A 75 -11.80 15.11 5.60
N PHE A 76 -11.34 15.66 4.48
CA PHE A 76 -10.19 15.14 3.72
C PHE A 76 -8.91 15.16 4.56
N TRP A 77 -8.63 16.25 5.28
CA TRP A 77 -7.44 16.35 6.12
C TRP A 77 -7.48 15.40 7.32
N THR A 78 -8.63 15.22 7.95
CA THR A 78 -8.79 14.21 9.01
C THR A 78 -8.61 12.79 8.48
N TYR A 79 -9.09 12.50 7.27
CA TYR A 79 -8.89 11.21 6.61
C TYR A 79 -7.43 10.97 6.21
N ALA A 80 -6.75 11.99 5.69
CA ALA A 80 -5.34 11.97 5.38
C ALA A 80 -4.49 11.76 6.65
N ALA A 81 -4.83 12.41 7.76
CA ALA A 81 -4.16 12.23 9.04
C ALA A 81 -4.38 10.81 9.61
N PHE A 82 -5.60 10.30 9.55
CA PHE A 82 -5.92 8.91 9.92
C PHE A 82 -5.09 7.91 9.12
N THR A 83 -5.06 8.09 7.80
CA THR A 83 -4.29 7.23 6.90
C THR A 83 -2.80 7.33 7.20
N ALA A 84 -2.27 8.55 7.34
CA ALA A 84 -0.86 8.76 7.65
C ALA A 84 -0.45 8.09 8.95
N ALA A 85 -1.26 8.22 10.01
CA ALA A 85 -1.00 7.55 11.28
C ALA A 85 -0.98 6.02 11.11
N THR A 86 -1.98 5.48 10.43
CA THR A 86 -2.10 4.03 10.17
C THR A 86 -0.89 3.51 9.40
N THR A 87 -0.50 4.19 8.31
CA THR A 87 0.66 3.86 7.46
C THR A 87 1.98 3.99 8.21
N ALA A 88 2.14 5.02 9.05
CA ALA A 88 3.36 5.20 9.84
C ALA A 88 3.55 4.10 10.90
N GLY A 89 2.44 3.52 11.40
CA GLY A 89 2.48 2.34 12.26
C GLY A 89 2.57 1.02 11.50
N PHE A 90 2.62 1.04 10.17
CA PHE A 90 2.59 -0.15 9.34
C PHE A 90 4.00 -0.57 8.96
N ALA A 91 4.42 -1.76 9.40
CA ALA A 91 5.71 -2.31 9.02
C ALA A 91 5.74 -2.59 7.50
N THR A 92 6.84 -2.25 6.82
CA THR A 92 6.99 -2.61 5.41
C THR A 92 7.30 -4.10 5.28
N PHE A 93 6.85 -4.73 4.20
CA PHE A 93 7.19 -6.13 3.91
C PHE A 93 8.71 -6.37 3.91
N GLY A 94 9.52 -5.36 3.56
CA GLY A 94 10.97 -5.43 3.65
C GLY A 94 11.48 -5.80 5.05
N VAL A 95 10.92 -5.21 6.12
CA VAL A 95 11.32 -5.55 7.50
C VAL A 95 10.82 -6.95 7.90
N LEU A 96 9.59 -7.32 7.50
CA LEU A 96 9.03 -8.66 7.79
C LEU A 96 9.87 -9.77 7.14
N SER A 97 10.16 -9.62 5.85
CA SER A 97 11.00 -10.55 5.09
C SER A 97 12.45 -10.58 5.57
N TYR A 98 13.00 -9.44 5.98
CA TYR A 98 14.32 -9.39 6.60
C TYR A 98 14.38 -10.23 7.88
N HIS A 99 13.36 -10.13 8.75
CA HIS A 99 13.27 -10.95 9.95
C HIS A 99 13.25 -12.45 9.62
N LEU A 100 12.42 -12.86 8.64
CA LEU A 100 12.32 -14.25 8.20
C LEU A 100 13.67 -14.83 7.72
N VAL A 101 14.46 -14.03 6.99
CA VAL A 101 15.74 -14.47 6.46
C VAL A 101 16.83 -14.48 7.54
N VAL A 102 16.98 -13.40 8.30
CA VAL A 102 18.06 -13.24 9.29
C VAL A 102 17.90 -14.17 10.48
N ARG A 103 16.66 -14.54 10.83
CA ARG A 103 16.38 -15.54 11.87
C ARG A 103 16.41 -16.97 11.34
N HIS A 104 16.82 -17.17 10.09
CA HIS A 104 16.88 -18.48 9.43
C HIS A 104 15.54 -19.24 9.41
N LEU A 105 14.42 -18.50 9.42
CA LEU A 105 13.07 -19.07 9.35
C LEU A 105 12.67 -19.41 7.91
N MET A 106 13.27 -18.74 6.93
CA MET A 106 12.94 -18.90 5.52
C MET A 106 14.16 -18.64 4.63
N ALA A 107 14.34 -19.45 3.58
CA ALA A 107 15.36 -19.19 2.57
C ALA A 107 14.97 -18.00 1.69
N THR A 108 15.97 -17.28 1.17
CA THR A 108 15.77 -16.05 0.36
C THR A 108 14.88 -16.27 -0.86
N ALA A 109 14.95 -17.44 -1.50
CA ALA A 109 14.11 -17.78 -2.66
C ALA A 109 12.61 -17.91 -2.34
N TRP A 110 12.23 -18.16 -1.08
CA TRP A 110 10.83 -18.23 -0.64
C TRP A 110 10.24 -16.86 -0.31
N VAL A 111 11.06 -15.84 -0.09
CA VAL A 111 10.59 -14.48 0.24
C VAL A 111 9.65 -13.91 -0.84
N PRO A 112 9.99 -13.95 -2.14
CA PRO A 112 9.10 -13.46 -3.17
C PRO A 112 7.83 -14.31 -3.32
N VAL A 113 7.89 -15.61 -3.00
CA VAL A 113 6.70 -16.49 -2.98
C VAL A 113 5.74 -16.08 -1.87
N LEU A 114 6.26 -15.79 -0.67
CA LEU A 114 5.46 -15.27 0.44
C LEU A 114 4.86 -13.90 0.11
N TYR A 115 5.63 -13.04 -0.55
CA TYR A 115 5.12 -11.75 -1.02
C TYR A 115 3.97 -11.94 -2.03
N ALA A 116 4.15 -12.82 -3.02
CA ALA A 116 3.10 -13.19 -3.97
C ALA A 116 1.84 -13.71 -3.25
N ALA A 117 1.99 -14.57 -2.25
CA ALA A 117 0.86 -15.05 -1.44
C ALA A 117 0.17 -13.91 -0.68
N ALA A 118 0.94 -12.98 -0.10
CA ALA A 118 0.39 -11.79 0.55
C ALA A 118 -0.38 -10.89 -0.44
N MET A 119 0.07 -10.76 -1.69
CA MET A 119 -0.65 -10.04 -2.74
C MET A 119 -1.95 -10.73 -3.17
N VAL A 120 -2.01 -12.07 -3.14
CA VAL A 120 -3.29 -12.78 -3.34
C VAL A 120 -4.27 -12.44 -2.21
N VAL A 121 -3.79 -12.45 -0.96
CA VAL A 121 -4.63 -12.10 0.20
C VAL A 121 -5.07 -10.63 0.14
N ASP A 122 -4.19 -9.73 -0.28
CA ASP A 122 -4.50 -8.32 -0.58
C ASP A 122 -5.66 -8.20 -1.57
N ALA A 123 -5.57 -8.88 -2.73
CA ALA A 123 -6.62 -8.84 -3.74
C ALA A 123 -7.97 -9.35 -3.20
N ILE A 124 -7.97 -10.45 -2.44
CA ILE A 124 -9.18 -11.01 -1.82
C ILE A 124 -9.76 -10.03 -0.79
N ALA A 125 -8.90 -9.48 0.07
CA ALA A 125 -9.30 -8.52 1.10
C ALA A 125 -9.84 -7.23 0.48
N ALA A 126 -9.23 -6.72 -0.58
CA ALA A 126 -9.69 -5.53 -1.30
C ALA A 126 -11.10 -5.72 -1.88
N LEU A 127 -11.37 -6.89 -2.50
CA LEU A 127 -12.71 -7.22 -3.01
C LEU A 127 -13.75 -7.33 -1.88
N ALA A 128 -13.42 -8.04 -0.81
CA ALA A 128 -14.32 -8.16 0.34
C ALA A 128 -14.61 -6.79 0.97
N THR A 129 -13.56 -6.00 1.19
CA THR A 129 -13.66 -4.67 1.82
C THR A 129 -14.46 -3.70 0.97
N GLY A 130 -14.25 -3.69 -0.35
CA GLY A 130 -15.04 -2.87 -1.28
C GLY A 130 -16.54 -3.20 -1.20
N TRP A 131 -16.88 -4.49 -1.21
CA TRP A 131 -18.27 -4.92 -1.06
C TRP A 131 -18.88 -4.54 0.30
N PHE A 132 -18.11 -4.61 1.39
CA PHE A 132 -18.58 -4.15 2.70
C PHE A 132 -18.70 -2.62 2.76
N TYR A 133 -17.80 -1.89 2.11
CA TYR A 133 -17.82 -0.42 2.07
C TYR A 133 -19.12 0.08 1.43
N ASP A 134 -19.58 -0.56 0.36
CA ASP A 134 -20.86 -0.22 -0.29
C ASP A 134 -22.08 -0.39 0.64
N ARG A 135 -21.96 -1.20 1.70
CA ARG A 135 -23.07 -1.51 2.62
C ARG A 135 -23.03 -0.75 3.93
N VAL A 136 -21.85 -0.62 4.54
CA VAL A 136 -21.70 0.00 5.86
C VAL A 136 -20.84 1.28 5.82
N GLY A 137 -20.43 1.71 4.63
CA GLY A 137 -19.67 2.93 4.38
C GLY A 137 -18.30 2.92 5.06
N ALA A 138 -17.87 4.10 5.49
CA ALA A 138 -16.61 4.33 6.18
C ALA A 138 -16.41 3.51 7.47
N ARG A 139 -17.40 2.78 7.99
CA ARG A 139 -17.24 1.92 9.18
C ARG A 139 -16.26 0.76 8.96
N VAL A 140 -16.09 0.31 7.72
CA VAL A 140 -15.15 -0.77 7.39
C VAL A 140 -13.70 -0.38 7.71
N LEU A 141 -13.38 0.93 7.71
CA LEU A 141 -12.04 1.45 8.02
C LEU A 141 -11.51 1.05 9.40
N VAL A 142 -12.39 0.68 10.35
CA VAL A 142 -11.98 0.25 11.70
C VAL A 142 -11.16 -1.04 11.64
N VAL A 143 -11.38 -1.90 10.64
CA VAL A 143 -10.67 -3.17 10.48
C VAL A 143 -9.17 -2.94 10.22
N LEU A 144 -8.82 -1.85 9.53
CA LEU A 144 -7.46 -1.60 9.09
C LEU A 144 -6.47 -1.42 10.27
N PRO A 145 -6.70 -0.50 11.24
CA PRO A 145 -5.81 -0.38 12.40
C PRO A 145 -5.73 -1.65 13.25
N LEU A 146 -6.81 -2.44 13.31
CA LEU A 146 -6.83 -3.69 14.07
C LEU A 146 -5.90 -4.74 13.44
N LEU A 147 -6.00 -4.93 12.12
CA LEU A 147 -5.09 -5.81 11.40
C LEU A 147 -3.64 -5.32 11.53
N ALA A 148 -3.42 -4.02 11.32
CA ALA A 148 -2.10 -3.40 11.45
C ALA A 148 -1.46 -3.60 12.83
N ALA A 149 -2.24 -3.56 13.91
CA ALA A 149 -1.75 -3.77 15.27
C ALA A 149 -1.32 -5.22 15.53
N VAL A 150 -1.99 -6.18 14.89
CA VAL A 150 -1.72 -7.62 15.06
C VAL A 150 -0.51 -8.07 14.23
N VAL A 151 -0.25 -7.43 13.08
CA VAL A 151 0.83 -7.83 12.16
C VAL A 151 2.18 -7.98 12.86
N PRO A 152 2.72 -6.99 13.61
CA PRO A 152 4.03 -7.13 14.23
C PRO A 152 4.10 -8.26 15.26
N ALA A 153 3.02 -8.49 16.00
CA ALA A 153 2.96 -9.52 17.02
C ALA A 153 3.00 -10.95 16.44
N LEU A 154 2.48 -11.14 15.22
CA LEU A 154 2.55 -12.41 14.50
C LEU A 154 3.83 -12.53 13.67
N ALA A 155 4.19 -11.46 12.95
CA ALA A 155 5.25 -11.46 11.95
C ALA A 155 6.66 -11.50 12.55
N PHE A 156 6.89 -10.89 13.72
CA PHE A 156 8.20 -10.84 14.38
C PHE A 156 8.37 -11.93 15.43
N THR A 157 8.00 -13.16 15.08
CA THR A 157 8.13 -14.35 15.94
C THR A 157 9.15 -15.32 15.37
N ASP A 158 9.77 -16.12 16.23
CA ASP A 158 10.75 -17.15 15.82
C ASP A 158 10.08 -18.44 15.30
N THR A 159 8.79 -18.39 14.96
CA THR A 159 8.04 -19.55 14.47
C THR A 159 7.57 -19.30 13.04
N VAL A 160 8.03 -20.13 12.09
CA VAL A 160 7.74 -19.97 10.65
C VAL A 160 6.24 -19.79 10.39
N GLY A 161 5.38 -20.63 10.99
CA GLY A 161 3.94 -20.57 10.78
C GLY A 161 3.29 -19.25 11.23
N LEU A 162 3.69 -18.73 12.39
CA LEU A 162 3.18 -17.46 12.90
C LEU A 162 3.72 -16.28 12.08
N ALA A 163 5.00 -16.31 11.72
CA ALA A 163 5.60 -15.26 10.91
C ALA A 163 4.97 -15.17 9.51
N VAL A 164 4.72 -16.32 8.86
CA VAL A 164 3.98 -16.42 7.59
C VAL A 164 2.54 -15.90 7.76
N ALA A 165 1.83 -16.32 8.81
CA ALA A 165 0.49 -15.82 9.09
C ALA A 165 0.49 -14.30 9.26
N GLY A 166 1.47 -13.74 9.96
CA GLY A 166 1.66 -12.29 10.09
C GLY A 166 1.86 -11.58 8.75
N SER A 167 2.64 -12.15 7.83
CA SER A 167 2.80 -11.61 6.46
C SER A 167 1.52 -11.70 5.63
N LEU A 168 0.70 -12.73 5.80
CA LEU A 168 -0.59 -12.83 5.12
C LEU A 168 -1.61 -11.83 5.69
N VAL A 169 -1.65 -11.64 7.01
CA VAL A 169 -2.45 -10.59 7.66
C VAL A 169 -2.00 -9.21 7.21
N TRP A 170 -0.69 -9.01 7.00
CA TRP A 170 -0.15 -7.78 6.41
C TRP A 170 -0.70 -7.55 5.00
N GLY A 171 -0.74 -8.58 4.15
CA GLY A 171 -1.38 -8.51 2.83
C GLY A 171 -2.86 -8.13 2.92
N ALA A 172 -3.61 -8.73 3.85
CA ALA A 172 -5.02 -8.39 4.06
C ALA A 172 -5.21 -6.91 4.44
N ALA A 173 -4.37 -6.39 5.34
CA ALA A 173 -4.40 -4.98 5.73
C ALA A 173 -4.05 -4.04 4.57
N MET A 174 -3.06 -4.39 3.74
CA MET A 174 -2.79 -3.66 2.49
C MET A 174 -4.02 -3.62 1.59
N GLY A 175 -4.75 -4.73 1.45
CA GLY A 175 -5.92 -4.79 0.56
C GLY A 175 -7.07 -3.91 1.05
N VAL A 176 -7.30 -3.90 2.37
CA VAL A 176 -8.24 -2.99 3.02
C VAL A 176 -7.82 -1.53 2.77
N GLN A 177 -6.53 -1.23 2.92
CA GLN A 177 -5.98 0.10 2.69
C GLN A 177 -6.18 0.51 1.23
N GLU A 178 -5.64 -0.21 0.25
CA GLU A 178 -5.69 0.18 -1.17
C GLU A 178 -7.10 0.36 -1.75
N SER A 179 -8.04 -0.48 -1.33
CA SER A 179 -9.45 -0.39 -1.74
C SER A 179 -10.12 0.84 -1.13
N THR A 180 -9.96 1.04 0.18
CA THR A 180 -10.69 2.09 0.89
C THR A 180 -10.10 3.49 0.62
N LEU A 181 -8.79 3.59 0.40
CA LEU A 181 -8.12 4.85 0.05
C LEU A 181 -8.71 5.51 -1.19
N ARG A 182 -8.94 4.74 -2.25
CA ARG A 182 -9.48 5.26 -3.51
C ARG A 182 -10.95 5.66 -3.38
N ALA A 183 -11.75 4.85 -2.69
CA ALA A 183 -13.17 5.11 -2.51
C ALA A 183 -13.42 6.36 -1.64
N THR A 184 -12.81 6.45 -0.46
CA THR A 184 -13.08 7.54 0.48
C THR A 184 -12.57 8.90 -0.03
N VAL A 185 -11.43 8.96 -0.75
CA VAL A 185 -10.99 10.22 -1.35
C VAL A 185 -11.96 10.69 -2.45
N ALA A 186 -12.50 9.75 -3.24
CA ALA A 186 -13.49 10.07 -4.27
C ALA A 186 -14.81 10.60 -3.71
N ASP A 187 -15.23 10.10 -2.54
CA ASP A 187 -16.44 10.52 -1.83
C ASP A 187 -16.28 11.89 -1.15
N LEU A 188 -15.08 12.18 -0.61
CA LEU A 188 -14.83 13.40 0.15
C LEU A 188 -14.52 14.63 -0.72
N VAL A 189 -14.15 14.44 -1.99
CA VAL A 189 -13.63 15.51 -2.84
C VAL A 189 -14.47 15.68 -4.12
N PRO A 190 -14.95 16.91 -4.42
CA PRO A 190 -15.67 17.21 -5.66
C PRO A 190 -14.88 16.81 -6.91
N SER A 191 -15.59 16.36 -7.95
CA SER A 191 -15.01 15.82 -9.20
C SER A 191 -13.91 16.69 -9.81
N GLY A 192 -14.10 18.02 -9.84
CA GLY A 192 -13.13 18.97 -10.39
C GLY A 192 -11.81 19.11 -9.61
N ARG A 193 -11.66 18.47 -8.44
CA ARG A 193 -10.47 18.60 -7.56
C ARG A 193 -9.83 17.27 -7.18
N ARG A 194 -10.34 16.16 -7.72
CA ARG A 194 -9.87 14.81 -7.39
C ARG A 194 -8.39 14.62 -7.73
N ALA A 195 -7.91 15.18 -8.85
CA ALA A 195 -6.50 15.09 -9.24
C ALA A 195 -5.55 15.67 -8.17
N THR A 196 -5.80 16.90 -7.71
CA THR A 196 -5.01 17.53 -6.65
C THR A 196 -5.13 16.79 -5.32
N ALA A 197 -6.33 16.33 -4.96
CA ALA A 197 -6.54 15.58 -3.73
C ALA A 197 -5.76 14.25 -3.74
N TYR A 198 -5.81 13.49 -4.83
CA TYR A 198 -5.02 12.27 -4.98
C TYR A 198 -3.52 12.55 -4.91
N GLY A 199 -3.03 13.63 -5.53
CA GLY A 199 -1.62 14.02 -5.48
C GLY A 199 -1.15 14.36 -4.05
N VAL A 200 -1.87 15.24 -3.35
CA VAL A 200 -1.56 15.61 -1.96
C VAL A 200 -1.64 14.39 -1.05
N PHE A 201 -2.67 13.58 -1.21
CA PHE A 201 -2.89 12.38 -0.42
C PHE A 201 -1.77 11.35 -0.62
N ALA A 202 -1.37 11.09 -1.87
CA ALA A 202 -0.24 10.21 -2.19
C ALA A 202 1.07 10.72 -1.56
N GLY A 203 1.31 12.03 -1.56
CA GLY A 203 2.46 12.64 -0.88
C GLY A 203 2.44 12.39 0.63
N VAL A 204 1.29 12.57 1.28
CA VAL A 204 1.11 12.30 2.72
C VAL A 204 1.34 10.81 3.04
N VAL A 205 0.75 9.91 2.26
CA VAL A 205 0.93 8.46 2.43
C VAL A 205 2.38 8.07 2.21
N GLY A 206 3.03 8.58 1.16
CA GLY A 206 4.44 8.32 0.88
C GLY A 206 5.37 8.77 2.02
N ALA A 207 5.16 9.99 2.54
CA ALA A 207 5.92 10.50 3.69
C ALA A 207 5.70 9.63 4.94
N ALA A 208 4.45 9.25 5.20
CA ALA A 208 4.11 8.35 6.31
C ALA A 208 4.77 6.97 6.17
N SER A 209 4.81 6.40 4.96
CA SER A 209 5.49 5.13 4.69
C SER A 209 7.00 5.21 4.96
N VAL A 210 7.65 6.32 4.61
CA VAL A 210 9.07 6.54 4.91
C VAL A 210 9.29 6.59 6.42
N VAL A 211 8.48 7.39 7.13
CA VAL A 211 8.55 7.49 8.60
C VAL A 211 8.31 6.13 9.25
N GLY A 212 7.30 5.39 8.81
CA GLY A 212 6.96 4.07 9.34
C GLY A 212 8.04 3.03 9.06
N GLY A 213 8.63 3.03 7.86
CA GLY A 213 9.77 2.17 7.52
C GLY A 213 10.99 2.45 8.40
N MET A 214 11.35 3.73 8.59
CA MET A 214 12.45 4.13 9.48
C MET A 214 12.18 3.75 10.93
N LEU A 215 10.98 4.04 11.43
CA LEU A 215 10.56 3.72 12.80
C LEU A 215 10.62 2.22 13.05
N THR A 216 9.98 1.43 12.17
CA THR A 216 9.94 -0.03 12.30
C THR A 216 11.35 -0.63 12.22
N GLY A 217 12.18 -0.17 11.28
CA GLY A 217 13.57 -0.64 11.14
C GLY A 217 14.43 -0.32 12.37
N ALA A 218 14.34 0.89 12.92
CA ALA A 218 15.09 1.30 14.11
C ALA A 218 14.64 0.53 15.37
N LEU A 219 13.32 0.38 15.55
CA LEU A 219 12.76 -0.37 16.67
C LEU A 219 13.07 -1.86 16.56
N TYR A 220 13.09 -2.42 15.35
CA TYR A 220 13.44 -3.82 15.12
C TYR A 220 14.86 -4.13 15.62
N GLY A 221 15.83 -3.26 15.31
CA GLY A 221 17.20 -3.40 15.80
C GLY A 221 17.36 -3.19 17.31
N SER A 222 16.40 -2.53 17.95
CA SER A 222 16.44 -2.21 19.39
C SER A 222 15.71 -3.25 20.24
N SER A 223 14.43 -3.50 19.98
CA SER A 223 13.56 -4.41 20.74
C SER A 223 12.24 -4.69 20.02
N ILE A 224 11.96 -5.96 19.74
CA ILE A 224 10.70 -6.41 19.13
C ILE A 224 9.47 -6.10 20.03
N PRO A 225 9.50 -6.35 21.36
CA PRO A 225 8.39 -5.93 22.23
C PRO A 225 8.09 -4.43 22.18
N LEU A 226 9.14 -3.59 22.12
CA LEU A 226 8.98 -2.14 21.98
C LEU A 226 8.37 -1.76 20.63
N LEU A 227 8.80 -2.40 19.54
CA LEU A 227 8.20 -2.26 18.22
C LEU A 227 6.70 -2.54 18.26
N ILE A 228 6.31 -3.68 18.82
CA ILE A 228 4.89 -4.08 18.94
C ILE A 228 4.12 -3.02 19.74
N ALA A 229 4.62 -2.61 20.90
CA ALA A 229 3.95 -1.63 21.75
C ALA A 229 3.76 -0.27 21.05
N VAL A 230 4.79 0.21 20.34
CA VAL A 230 4.73 1.47 19.59
C VAL A 230 3.74 1.37 18.43
N VAL A 231 3.76 0.29 17.65
CA VAL A 231 2.80 0.09 16.56
C VAL A 231 1.37 0.06 17.12
N VAL A 232 1.11 -0.70 18.19
CA VAL A 232 -0.20 -0.74 18.83
C VAL A 232 -0.65 0.65 19.29
N ALA A 233 0.23 1.44 19.92
CA ALA A 233 -0.09 2.80 20.34
C ALA A 233 -0.44 3.73 19.16
N ILE A 234 0.28 3.61 18.04
CA ILE A 234 -0.02 4.35 16.81
C ILE A 234 -1.38 3.93 16.25
N GLN A 235 -1.69 2.63 16.22
CA GLN A 235 -2.99 2.15 15.72
C GLN A 235 -4.16 2.54 16.61
N VAL A 236 -3.97 2.61 17.94
CA VAL A 236 -4.97 3.18 18.86
C VAL A 236 -5.21 4.66 18.55
N THR A 237 -4.14 5.42 18.29
CA THR A 237 -4.25 6.82 17.88
C THR A 237 -5.01 6.97 16.56
N ALA A 238 -4.74 6.09 15.59
CA ALA A 238 -5.48 6.04 14.32
C ALA A 238 -6.98 5.77 14.54
N LEU A 239 -7.34 4.83 15.43
CA LEU A 239 -8.74 4.56 15.77
C LEU A 239 -9.43 5.78 16.38
N ILE A 240 -8.75 6.55 17.23
CA ILE A 240 -9.28 7.80 17.80
C ILE A 240 -9.51 8.82 16.68
N LEU A 241 -8.56 9.00 15.76
CA LEU A 241 -8.71 9.90 14.61
C LEU A 241 -9.90 9.49 13.73
N LEU A 242 -10.07 8.19 13.47
CA LEU A 242 -11.20 7.67 12.72
C LEU A 242 -12.54 7.95 13.41
N ALA A 243 -12.60 7.83 14.74
CA ALA A 243 -13.79 8.17 15.50
C ALA A 243 -14.13 9.67 15.38
N THR A 244 -13.12 10.56 15.40
CA THR A 244 -13.35 12.00 15.19
C THR A 244 -13.81 12.33 13.77
N LEU A 245 -13.32 11.62 12.75
CA LEU A 245 -13.78 11.76 11.37
C LEU A 245 -15.26 11.37 11.26
N ARG A 246 -15.66 10.26 11.91
CA ARG A 246 -17.04 9.78 11.88
C ARG A 246 -18.01 10.81 12.46
N ASN A 247 -17.66 11.44 13.58
CA ASN A 247 -18.49 12.47 14.22
C ASN A 247 -18.64 13.75 13.37
N ARG A 248 -17.78 13.95 12.36
CA ARG A 248 -17.88 15.08 11.41
C ARG A 248 -18.70 14.76 10.16
N LEU A 249 -18.95 13.48 9.90
CA LEU A 249 -19.69 12.99 8.73
C LEU A 249 -21.16 12.62 9.06
N SER A 250 -21.48 12.45 10.36
CA SER A 250 -22.84 12.26 10.89
C SER A 250 -23.50 13.58 11.23
#